data_AF-A0A6P0HZL9-F1
#
_entry.id   AF-A0A6P0HZL9-F1
#
_cell.length_a   1.000
_cell.length_b   1.000
_cell.length_c   1.000
_cell.angle_alpha   90.00
_cell.angle_beta   90.00
_cell.angle_gamma   90.00
#
_symmetry.space_group_name_H-M   'P 1'
#
loop_
_entity.id
_entity.type
_entity.pdbx_description
1 polymer ?
#
loop_
_entity_poly.entity_id
_entity_poly.type
_entity_poly.pdbx_seq_one_letter_code
_entity_poly.pdbx_strand_id
1 'polypeptide(L)'
;QLNFREVSTFKFCSCKVKISEIKLYSANLSHTKFINTNLNKAQMNSVKLEKAKFRNVNLSEANLESANFTEANLRGVNLSNS
;
A
#
# COMPACT_ATOMS: atom_id res chain seq x y z
N GLN A 1 5.29 16.21 -5.80
CA GLN A 1 5.30 14.81 -5.30
C GLN A 1 4.83 14.84 -3.84
N LEU A 2 3.77 14.12 -3.50
CA LEU A 2 3.31 14.02 -2.11
C LEU A 2 4.23 13.04 -1.37
N ASN A 3 4.94 13.54 -0.34
CA ASN A 3 5.91 12.77 0.45
C ASN A 3 5.25 12.37 1.77
N PHE A 4 4.78 11.12 1.87
CA PHE A 4 3.96 10.63 2.98
C PHE A 4 4.80 9.92 4.06
N ARG A 5 5.87 10.56 4.55
CA ARG A 5 6.77 9.98 5.56
C ARG A 5 6.16 9.83 6.96
N GLU A 6 5.01 10.46 7.25
CA GLU A 6 4.43 10.52 8.60
C GLU A 6 2.94 10.09 8.67
N VAL A 7 2.50 9.22 7.77
CA VAL A 7 1.07 8.86 7.66
C VAL A 7 0.74 7.67 8.56
N SER A 8 0.70 7.87 9.87
CA SER A 8 0.46 6.79 10.84
C SER A 8 -1.01 6.35 11.00
N THR A 9 -1.99 6.92 10.28
CA THR A 9 -3.42 6.56 10.52
C THR A 9 -4.41 6.67 9.34
N PHE A 10 -3.98 6.84 8.09
CA PHE A 10 -4.94 7.09 7.01
C PHE A 10 -5.68 5.83 6.53
N LYS A 11 -7.00 5.87 6.58
CA LYS A 11 -7.87 4.94 5.86
C LYS A 11 -7.90 5.34 4.38
N PHE A 12 -7.25 4.56 3.52
CA PHE A 12 -7.33 4.75 2.07
C PHE A 12 -8.61 4.09 1.53
N CYS A 13 -9.69 4.88 1.39
CA CYS A 13 -10.90 4.50 0.66
C CYS A 13 -10.96 5.21 -0.70
N SER A 14 -11.56 4.56 -1.71
CA SER A 14 -11.50 4.92 -3.13
C SER A 14 -12.11 6.28 -3.56
N CYS A 15 -12.36 7.22 -2.66
CA CYS A 15 -13.22 8.36 -2.98
C CYS A 15 -12.54 9.61 -3.54
N LYS A 16 -11.21 9.71 -3.74
CA LYS A 16 -10.65 10.89 -4.44
C LYS A 16 -9.17 10.91 -4.81
N VAL A 17 -8.34 9.95 -4.39
CA VAL A 17 -6.90 9.99 -4.70
C VAL A 17 -6.60 8.98 -5.81
N LYS A 18 -6.05 9.45 -6.94
CA LYS A 18 -5.35 8.56 -7.89
C LYS A 18 -4.02 8.22 -7.22
N ILE A 19 -3.89 6.99 -6.73
CA ILE A 19 -2.71 6.51 -5.95
C ILE A 19 -1.80 5.62 -6.82
N SER A 20 -2.16 5.40 -8.09
CA SER A 20 -1.27 4.79 -9.08
C SER A 20 0.03 5.60 -9.14
N GLU A 21 1.18 4.94 -8.99
CA GLU A 21 2.53 5.55 -9.01
C GLU A 21 2.87 6.45 -7.80
N ILE A 22 2.14 6.34 -6.68
CA ILE A 22 2.51 7.05 -5.45
C ILE A 22 3.89 6.62 -4.93
N LYS A 23 4.58 7.53 -4.24
CA LYS A 23 5.85 7.27 -3.55
C LYS A 23 5.61 7.18 -2.04
N LEU A 24 5.77 5.98 -1.48
CA LEU A 24 5.53 5.63 -0.07
C LEU A 24 6.79 5.02 0.59
N TYR A 25 7.97 5.42 0.11
CA TYR A 25 9.26 4.93 0.59
C TYR A 25 9.37 4.97 2.11
N SER A 26 9.64 3.81 2.71
CA SER A 26 9.80 3.65 4.16
C SER A 26 8.61 4.14 5.01
N ALA A 27 7.42 4.31 4.41
CA ALA A 27 6.26 4.78 5.15
C ALA A 27 5.79 3.71 6.15
N ASN A 28 5.27 4.14 7.30
CA ASN A 28 4.64 3.25 8.25
C ASN A 28 3.13 3.22 8.01
N LEU A 29 2.65 2.14 7.40
CA LEU A 29 1.25 1.86 7.10
C LEU A 29 0.76 0.62 7.86
N SER A 30 1.45 0.22 8.93
CA SER A 30 1.03 -0.89 9.79
C SER A 30 -0.40 -0.65 10.29
N HIS A 31 -1.20 -1.71 10.40
CA HIS A 31 -2.61 -1.70 10.80
C HIS A 31 -3.57 -0.95 9.86
N THR A 32 -3.10 -0.45 8.72
CA THR A 32 -3.95 0.30 7.77
C THR A 32 -4.94 -0.63 7.06
N LYS A 33 -6.14 -0.10 6.79
CA LYS A 33 -7.17 -0.79 5.98
C LYS A 33 -7.19 -0.18 4.58
N PHE A 34 -6.82 -0.97 3.58
CA PHE A 34 -6.95 -0.66 2.16
C PHE A 34 -8.18 -1.36 1.61
N ILE A 35 -9.15 -0.60 1.11
CA ILE A 35 -10.41 -1.12 0.58
C ILE A 35 -10.70 -0.48 -0.77
N ASN A 36 -10.82 -1.31 -1.80
CA ASN A 36 -11.06 -0.88 -3.19
C ASN A 36 -9.99 0.13 -3.68
N THR A 37 -8.72 -0.10 -3.34
CA THR A 37 -7.62 0.84 -3.61
C THR A 37 -6.82 0.39 -4.83
N ASN A 38 -6.52 1.30 -5.75
CA ASN A 38 -5.55 1.06 -6.82
C ASN A 38 -4.19 1.69 -6.49
N LEU A 39 -3.21 0.84 -6.22
CA LEU A 39 -1.81 1.12 -5.94
C LEU A 39 -0.90 0.55 -7.04
N ASN A 40 -1.40 0.39 -8.28
CA ASN A 40 -0.58 -0.12 -9.36
C ASN A 40 0.65 0.78 -9.58
N LYS A 41 1.81 0.18 -9.83
CA LYS A 41 3.10 0.88 -10.01
C LYS A 41 3.56 1.71 -8.82
N ALA A 42 2.93 1.57 -7.65
CA ALA A 42 3.31 2.32 -6.45
C ALA A 42 4.75 1.98 -6.04
N GLN A 43 5.48 2.98 -5.58
CA GLN A 43 6.85 2.85 -5.10
C GLN A 43 6.82 2.72 -3.58
N MET A 44 6.90 1.50 -3.07
CA MET A 44 6.67 1.15 -1.67
C MET A 44 7.84 0.39 -1.05
N ASN A 45 9.07 0.63 -1.54
CA ASN A 45 10.23 -0.02 -0.95
C ASN A 45 10.39 0.34 0.54
N SER A 46 10.75 -0.67 1.32
CA SER A 46 10.93 -0.61 2.79
C SER A 46 9.69 -0.16 3.58
N VAL A 47 8.49 -0.19 2.97
CA VAL A 47 7.25 0.20 3.66
C VAL A 47 6.91 -0.80 4.77
N LYS A 48 6.36 -0.33 5.88
CA LYS A 48 5.82 -1.21 6.95
C LYS A 48 4.32 -1.36 6.76
N LEU A 49 3.86 -2.60 6.57
CA LEU A 49 2.46 -2.98 6.36
C LEU A 49 2.05 -4.06 7.37
N GLU A 50 2.68 -4.08 8.54
CA GLU A 50 2.43 -5.10 9.56
C GLU A 50 0.95 -5.05 9.96
N LYS A 51 0.27 -6.20 9.99
CA LYS A 51 -1.16 -6.30 10.33
C LYS A 51 -2.09 -5.46 9.42
N ALA A 52 -1.62 -5.00 8.26
CA ALA A 52 -2.45 -4.28 7.30
C ALA A 52 -3.52 -5.19 6.70
N LYS A 53 -4.69 -4.63 6.40
CA LYS A 53 -5.83 -5.36 5.84
C LYS A 53 -6.12 -4.86 4.44
N PHE A 54 -6.11 -5.77 3.48
CA PHE A 54 -6.38 -5.45 2.08
C PHE A 54 -7.68 -6.13 1.63
N ARG A 55 -8.54 -5.38 0.93
CA ARG A 55 -9.74 -5.91 0.28
C ARG A 55 -9.89 -5.25 -1.08
N ASN A 56 -9.89 -6.04 -2.15
CA ASN A 56 -9.97 -5.56 -3.54
C ASN A 56 -8.90 -4.49 -3.83
N VAL A 57 -7.64 -4.80 -3.54
CA VAL A 57 -6.53 -3.87 -3.75
C VAL A 57 -5.72 -4.32 -4.95
N ASN A 58 -5.40 -3.38 -5.83
CA ASN A 58 -4.47 -3.61 -6.92
C ASN A 58 -3.08 -3.07 -6.57
N LEU A 59 -2.11 -3.96 -6.38
CA LEU A 59 -0.69 -3.64 -6.20
C LEU A 59 0.14 -4.03 -7.42
N SER A 60 -0.47 -4.35 -8.57
CA SER A 60 0.27 -4.80 -9.75
C SER A 60 1.39 -3.83 -10.15
N GLU A 61 2.56 -4.35 -10.49
CA GLU A 61 3.75 -3.58 -10.86
C GLU A 61 4.28 -2.66 -9.74
N ALA A 62 3.79 -2.76 -8.51
CA ALA A 62 4.32 -1.97 -7.40
C ALA A 62 5.72 -2.44 -7.00
N ASN A 63 6.62 -1.52 -6.65
CA ASN A 63 7.89 -1.89 -6.05
C ASN A 63 7.69 -2.14 -4.55
N LEU A 64 7.72 -3.41 -4.14
CA LEU A 64 7.57 -3.86 -2.76
C LEU A 64 8.91 -4.32 -2.14
N GLU A 65 10.05 -3.93 -2.70
CA GLU A 65 11.37 -4.33 -2.21
C GLU A 65 11.53 -4.01 -0.72
N SER A 66 11.90 -5.00 0.09
CA SER A 66 12.06 -4.85 1.55
C SER A 66 10.80 -4.40 2.31
N ALA A 67 9.61 -4.46 1.71
CA ALA A 67 8.36 -4.18 2.39
C ALA A 67 8.05 -5.26 3.45
N ASN A 68 7.59 -4.83 4.63
CA ASN A 68 7.23 -5.72 5.72
C ASN A 68 5.72 -5.96 5.75
N PHE A 69 5.30 -7.17 5.37
CA PHE A 69 3.89 -7.62 5.37
C PHE A 69 3.56 -8.56 6.54
N THR A 70 4.33 -8.54 7.63
CA THR A 70 4.13 -9.44 8.77
C THR A 70 2.69 -9.35 9.29
N GLU A 71 1.99 -10.49 9.36
CA GLU A 71 0.59 -10.59 9.76
C GLU A 71 -0.42 -9.80 8.89
N ALA A 72 -0.03 -9.34 7.70
CA ALA A 72 -0.94 -8.68 6.77
C ALA A 72 -1.90 -9.68 6.09
N ASN A 73 -3.14 -9.27 5.85
CA ASN A 73 -4.10 -10.08 5.09
C ASN A 73 -4.12 -9.63 3.61
N LEU A 74 -3.42 -10.39 2.76
CA LEU A 74 -3.30 -10.14 1.32
C LEU A 74 -4.31 -10.93 0.46
N ARG A 75 -5.36 -11.51 1.06
CA ARG A 75 -6.33 -12.29 0.29
C ARG A 75 -7.07 -11.41 -0.73
N GLY A 76 -7.01 -11.81 -2.01
CA GLY A 76 -7.65 -11.09 -3.11
C GLY A 76 -6.95 -9.78 -3.50
N VAL A 77 -5.69 -9.60 -3.11
CA VAL A 77 -4.83 -8.53 -3.61
C VAL A 77 -4.21 -8.95 -4.93
N ASN A 78 -4.24 -8.07 -5.93
CA ASN A 78 -3.50 -8.29 -7.16
C ASN A 78 -2.03 -7.88 -6.96
N LEU A 79 -1.12 -8.85 -7.00
CA LEU A 79 0.33 -8.67 -6.85
C LEU A 79 1.09 -9.02 -8.15
N SER A 80 0.42 -9.02 -9.31
CA SER A 80 1.09 -9.34 -10.57
C SER A 80 2.28 -8.40 -10.82
N ASN A 81 3.46 -8.98 -11.08
CA ASN A 81 4.70 -8.26 -11.36
C ASN A 81 5.13 -7.26 -10.27
N SER A 82 4.75 -7.50 -9.01
CA SER A 82 5.14 -6.67 -7.85
C SER A 82 6.42 -7.15 -7.19
#